data_AF-A0A3Q2W1S2-F1
#
_entry.id   AF-A0A3Q2W1S2-F1
#
_cell.length_a   1.000
_cell.length_b   1.000
_cell.length_c   1.000
_cell.angle_alpha   90.00
_cell.angle_beta   90.00
_cell.angle_gamma   90.00
#
_symmetry.space_group_name_H-M   'P 1'
#
loop_
_entity.id
_entity.type
_entity.pdbx_description
1 polymer ?
#
loop_
_entity_poly.entity_id
_entity_poly.type
_entity_poly.pdbx_seq_one_letter_code
_entity_poly.pdbx_strand_id
1 'polypeptide(L)'
;KSRCCGPVKHVNAGVTNLYKLFSVCYFSGSLMGDSVVMVSLYPEFPQSVTSSVASCGEFVLLMDRSGSMSNSRISSARDTLLLLLKSLPMGCYFNIYSFGSRYEHIFPKSVEYSQQTMEEALKTVVQMEANLGGTEMLQPLKHIYSQPCIPNQPRQLFVFTDGEVWDTKEVIDLVKRNSDSHRCFSFGIGEGASSALINGMAKEGGGHAQFITDTDRMQAKVMQSLRFALQPAVVDISVTWDLPKEVSVTVLSPPITALFPGQRSLIYAQLSGQSSEAAEGCVTVKYSLAGHPSENQLHFSLRPAEDTGLTVHKLGARTLIRSLEEGEHRGWQDTKVKEKVVQLSVQSGISSSLTAFIAVFNNNGEAIQGPLLHKNILKHGVPGMSHREEAPGQTQDTLERLYLSAAGGGGWGEGGLASVSEQQTRDPLLQLVSLQEATGKWLLDPALPTALGKTNEEVEKSKPVLANKEIWATILALIWLHGLKMDSKNEWDLLAMKAASWLRAQNAPWVTECVEAANLLLGCSVMKEALGL
;
A
#
# COMPACT_ATOMS: atom_id res chain seq x y z
N LYS A 1 -0.60 -12.11 40.07
CA LYS A 1 -0.99 -10.73 40.48
C LYS A 1 0.32 -10.02 40.84
N SER A 2 0.88 -9.05 40.15
CA SER A 2 0.47 -8.13 39.08
C SER A 2 1.74 -7.82 38.29
N ARG A 3 1.81 -8.15 36.99
CA ARG A 3 2.88 -7.61 36.14
C ARG A 3 2.47 -6.19 35.80
N CYS A 4 3.21 -5.22 36.33
CA CYS A 4 3.11 -3.82 35.97
C CYS A 4 3.47 -3.66 34.48
N CYS A 5 2.47 -3.66 33.61
CA CYS A 5 2.60 -2.99 32.32
C CYS A 5 2.65 -1.48 32.63
N GLY A 6 3.81 -0.86 32.47
CA GLY A 6 3.93 0.60 32.56
C GLY A 6 3.03 1.29 31.52
N PRO A 7 2.71 2.58 31.69
CA PRO A 7 1.86 3.31 30.75
C PRO A 7 2.52 3.33 29.37
N VAL A 8 1.79 2.86 28.35
CA VAL A 8 2.20 2.94 26.94
C VAL A 8 2.30 4.42 26.59
N LYS A 9 3.52 4.90 26.32
CA LYS A 9 3.78 6.31 25.96
C LYS A 9 3.66 6.53 24.45
N HIS A 10 2.73 7.44 24.11
CA HIS A 10 2.58 8.38 22.99
C HIS A 10 2.52 7.89 21.53
N VAL A 11 1.37 8.15 20.88
CA VAL A 11 1.32 8.67 19.50
C VAL A 11 1.94 10.07 19.50
N ASN A 12 2.95 10.32 18.68
CA ASN A 12 3.55 11.65 18.52
C ASN A 12 2.63 12.57 17.71
N ALA A 13 1.57 13.09 18.34
CA ALA A 13 0.67 14.04 17.69
C ALA A 13 1.26 15.45 17.80
N GLY A 14 1.39 16.16 16.69
CA GLY A 14 1.82 17.56 16.67
C GLY A 14 0.75 18.45 16.06
N VAL A 15 0.30 19.50 16.75
CA VAL A 15 -0.46 20.58 16.10
C VAL A 15 0.53 21.49 15.38
N THR A 16 0.33 21.67 14.08
CA THR A 16 0.95 22.79 13.38
C THR A 16 0.05 24.01 13.60
N ASN A 17 0.66 25.10 14.07
CA ASN A 17 0.00 26.30 14.60
C ASN A 17 -1.14 26.87 13.75
N LEU A 18 -2.12 27.44 14.44
CA LEU A 18 -3.33 28.10 13.97
C LEU A 18 -3.06 29.22 12.93
N TYR A 19 -3.87 29.27 11.87
CA TYR A 19 -3.72 30.21 10.75
C TYR A 19 -4.97 31.10 10.65
N LYS A 20 -4.83 32.44 10.79
CA LYS A 20 -5.96 33.37 10.57
C LYS A 20 -5.60 34.49 9.60
N LEU A 21 -6.62 34.89 8.86
CA LEU A 21 -6.56 35.92 7.84
C LEU A 21 -6.72 37.32 8.44
N PHE A 22 -6.01 38.30 7.87
CA PHE A 22 -6.23 39.73 8.09
C PHE A 22 -6.62 40.41 6.75
N SER A 23 -7.55 39.84 5.98
CA SER A 23 -8.01 40.46 4.71
C SER A 23 -9.41 41.08 4.86
N VAL A 24 -9.55 42.31 4.37
CA VAL A 24 -10.73 43.18 4.51
C VAL A 24 -11.89 42.79 3.55
N CYS A 25 -11.70 41.80 2.67
CA CYS A 25 -12.61 41.52 1.56
C CYS A 25 -13.64 40.39 1.81
N TYR A 26 -13.67 39.76 2.99
CA TYR A 26 -14.54 38.61 3.26
C TYR A 26 -15.49 38.86 4.44
N PHE A 27 -16.73 38.39 4.32
CA PHE A 27 -17.75 38.54 5.35
C PHE A 27 -17.49 37.59 6.53
N SER A 28 -17.65 38.09 7.75
CA SER A 28 -17.64 37.28 8.98
C SER A 28 -18.70 36.18 8.90
N GLY A 29 -18.35 34.95 9.29
CA GLY A 29 -19.21 33.77 9.14
C GLY A 29 -19.04 33.00 7.82
N SER A 30 -18.22 33.49 6.89
CA SER A 30 -17.81 32.72 5.70
C SER A 30 -16.53 31.94 5.96
N LEU A 31 -16.33 30.80 5.27
CA LEU A 31 -15.10 30.00 5.43
C LEU A 31 -13.83 30.83 5.19
N MET A 32 -13.86 31.79 4.25
CA MET A 32 -12.73 32.65 3.93
C MET A 32 -12.55 33.83 4.91
N GLY A 33 -13.60 34.20 5.67
CA GLY A 33 -13.54 35.29 6.66
C GLY A 33 -13.20 34.81 8.08
N ASP A 34 -13.48 33.55 8.38
CA ASP A 34 -13.25 32.95 9.70
C ASP A 34 -11.84 32.35 9.83
N SER A 35 -11.45 32.03 11.08
CA SER A 35 -10.16 31.38 11.33
C SER A 35 -10.23 29.91 10.94
N VAL A 36 -9.13 29.33 10.45
CA VAL A 36 -9.08 27.91 10.11
C VAL A 36 -7.89 27.25 10.80
N VAL A 37 -8.15 26.08 11.40
CA VAL A 37 -7.15 25.26 12.06
C VAL A 37 -6.88 24.02 11.22
N MET A 38 -5.60 23.65 11.11
CA MET A 38 -5.16 22.39 10.53
C MET A 38 -4.47 21.55 11.60
N VAL A 39 -5.09 20.46 12.01
CA VAL A 39 -4.48 19.46 12.90
C VAL A 39 -3.79 18.40 12.05
N SER A 40 -2.50 18.16 12.28
CA SER A 40 -1.73 17.11 11.62
C SER A 40 -1.47 15.97 12.58
N LEU A 41 -1.96 14.78 12.28
CA LEU A 41 -1.74 13.58 13.09
C LEU A 41 -0.66 12.72 12.44
N TYR A 42 0.41 12.43 13.19
CA TYR A 42 1.54 11.60 12.78
C TYR A 42 1.74 10.47 13.81
N PRO A 43 1.12 9.31 13.64
CA PRO A 43 1.34 8.18 14.52
C PRO A 43 2.78 7.67 14.44
N GLU A 44 3.43 7.68 15.59
CA GLU A 44 4.67 6.97 15.88
C GLU A 44 4.38 6.00 17.02
N PHE A 45 4.81 4.74 16.89
CA PHE A 45 4.54 3.73 17.90
C PHE A 45 5.84 3.16 18.48
N PRO A 46 5.87 2.85 19.79
CA PRO A 46 6.96 2.12 20.39
C PRO A 46 7.15 0.74 19.74
N GLN A 47 8.41 0.30 19.65
CA GLN A 47 8.77 -0.99 19.05
C GLN A 47 8.12 -2.20 19.76
N SER A 48 7.79 -2.05 21.05
CA SER A 48 7.07 -3.08 21.83
C SER A 48 5.64 -3.31 21.34
N VAL A 49 4.96 -2.26 20.88
CA VAL A 49 3.61 -2.36 20.31
C VAL A 49 3.70 -2.98 18.93
N THR A 50 4.59 -2.48 18.05
CA THR A 50 4.73 -3.01 16.68
C THR A 50 5.09 -4.50 16.65
N SER A 51 5.78 -5.02 17.67
CA SER A 51 6.17 -6.43 17.75
C SER A 51 5.03 -7.37 18.19
N SER A 52 4.03 -6.87 18.93
CA SER A 52 2.97 -7.71 19.53
C SER A 52 1.75 -7.92 18.63
N VAL A 53 1.56 -7.06 17.62
CA VAL A 53 0.35 -7.03 16.77
C VAL A 53 0.61 -7.52 15.34
N ALA A 54 1.85 -7.91 15.04
CA ALA A 54 2.28 -8.40 13.73
C ALA A 54 1.68 -9.77 13.33
N SER A 55 0.86 -10.40 14.17
CA SER A 55 0.24 -11.72 13.93
C SER A 55 -1.24 -11.66 13.55
N CYS A 56 -1.80 -10.47 13.30
CA CYS A 56 -3.22 -10.30 12.96
C CYS A 56 -3.37 -9.52 11.64
N GLY A 57 -4.22 -10.01 10.75
CA GLY A 57 -4.60 -9.41 9.48
C GLY A 57 -5.33 -10.41 8.57
N GLU A 58 -6.15 -9.92 7.66
CA GLU A 58 -6.68 -10.70 6.54
C GLU A 58 -6.02 -10.21 5.25
N PHE A 59 -5.17 -11.02 4.62
CA PHE A 59 -4.40 -10.65 3.43
C PHE A 59 -5.07 -11.17 2.16
N VAL A 60 -5.69 -10.28 1.39
CA VAL A 60 -6.32 -10.64 0.11
C VAL A 60 -5.41 -10.18 -1.03
N LEU A 61 -4.91 -11.13 -1.81
CA LEU A 61 -4.01 -10.88 -2.93
C LEU A 61 -4.81 -10.96 -4.24
N LEU A 62 -5.03 -9.83 -4.91
CA LEU A 62 -5.74 -9.75 -6.19
C LEU A 62 -4.74 -9.60 -7.34
N MET A 63 -4.58 -10.66 -8.12
CA MET A 63 -3.56 -10.78 -9.16
C MET A 63 -4.15 -10.66 -10.56
N ASP A 64 -3.64 -9.72 -11.36
CA ASP A 64 -3.95 -9.63 -12.78
C ASP A 64 -3.29 -10.77 -13.55
N ARG A 65 -4.08 -11.44 -14.39
CA ARG A 65 -3.68 -12.51 -15.30
C ARG A 65 -4.20 -12.26 -16.71
N SER A 66 -4.40 -10.98 -17.06
CA SER A 66 -4.66 -10.52 -18.42
C SER A 66 -3.53 -10.92 -19.38
N GLY A 67 -3.79 -10.88 -20.68
CA GLY A 67 -2.78 -11.24 -21.70
C GLY A 67 -1.52 -10.35 -21.67
N SER A 68 -1.65 -9.11 -21.20
CA SER A 68 -0.54 -8.14 -21.07
C SER A 68 0.44 -8.51 -19.94
N MET A 69 0.02 -9.36 -19.00
CA MET A 69 0.86 -9.94 -17.94
C MET A 69 1.74 -11.10 -18.43
N SER A 70 1.75 -11.43 -19.72
CA SER A 70 2.54 -12.54 -20.28
C SER A 70 4.06 -12.41 -20.06
N ASN A 71 4.79 -13.49 -20.37
CA ASN A 71 6.25 -13.57 -20.29
C ASN A 71 6.79 -13.37 -18.85
N SER A 72 7.80 -12.50 -18.68
CA SER A 72 8.50 -12.29 -17.41
C SER A 72 7.61 -11.70 -16.32
N ARG A 73 6.54 -10.98 -16.66
CA ARG A 73 5.64 -10.32 -15.69
C ARG A 73 4.89 -11.34 -14.83
N ILE A 74 4.21 -12.32 -15.46
CA ILE A 74 3.51 -13.38 -14.71
C ILE A 74 4.52 -14.26 -13.95
N SER A 75 5.72 -14.48 -14.49
CA SER A 75 6.75 -15.21 -13.75
C SER A 75 7.19 -14.48 -12.48
N SER A 76 7.48 -13.17 -12.59
CA SER A 76 7.84 -12.32 -11.46
C SER A 76 6.70 -12.21 -10.44
N ALA A 77 5.45 -12.16 -10.90
CA ALA A 77 4.28 -12.20 -10.04
C ALA A 77 4.18 -13.50 -9.24
N ARG A 78 4.41 -14.66 -9.85
CA ARG A 78 4.42 -15.96 -9.14
C ARG A 78 5.49 -16.02 -8.06
N ASP A 79 6.70 -15.57 -8.38
CA ASP A 79 7.80 -15.54 -7.42
C ASP A 79 7.54 -14.54 -6.28
N THR A 80 6.88 -13.43 -6.58
CA THR A 80 6.42 -12.44 -5.59
C THR A 80 5.33 -13.01 -4.69
N LEU A 81 4.34 -13.72 -5.24
CA LEU A 81 3.30 -14.41 -4.45
C LEU A 81 3.91 -15.50 -3.56
N LEU A 82 4.88 -16.27 -4.06
CA LEU A 82 5.63 -17.23 -3.26
C LEU A 82 6.28 -16.54 -2.05
N LEU A 83 7.00 -15.44 -2.29
CA LEU A 83 7.68 -14.69 -1.23
C LEU A 83 6.69 -14.11 -0.22
N LEU A 84 5.60 -13.50 -0.69
CA LEU A 84 4.53 -12.97 0.15
C LEU A 84 3.93 -14.05 1.04
N LEU A 85 3.49 -15.18 0.46
CA LEU A 85 2.87 -16.27 1.18
C LEU A 85 3.80 -16.88 2.23
N LYS A 86 5.08 -17.03 1.92
CA LYS A 86 6.07 -17.50 2.89
C LYS A 86 6.33 -16.47 3.99
N SER A 87 6.12 -15.20 3.73
CA SER A 87 6.37 -14.11 4.69
C SER A 87 5.17 -13.72 5.55
N LEU A 88 3.99 -14.30 5.29
CA LEU A 88 2.82 -14.07 6.12
C LEU A 88 3.05 -14.60 7.56
N PRO A 89 2.58 -13.87 8.58
CA PRO A 89 2.70 -14.29 9.96
C PRO A 89 1.72 -15.41 10.30
N MET A 90 2.04 -16.22 11.32
CA MET A 90 1.09 -17.19 11.87
C MET A 90 -0.10 -16.47 12.53
N GLY A 91 -1.30 -17.05 12.42
CA GLY A 91 -2.54 -16.51 13.00
C GLY A 91 -3.27 -15.47 12.14
N CYS A 92 -2.73 -15.14 10.96
CA CYS A 92 -3.44 -14.32 9.98
C CYS A 92 -4.39 -15.16 9.10
N TYR A 93 -5.23 -14.47 8.34
CA TYR A 93 -6.07 -15.05 7.31
C TYR A 93 -5.61 -14.60 5.94
N PHE A 94 -5.85 -15.38 4.89
CA PHE A 94 -5.52 -14.97 3.54
C PHE A 94 -6.43 -15.58 2.48
N ASN A 95 -6.41 -14.97 1.30
CA ASN A 95 -6.99 -15.52 0.07
C ASN A 95 -6.27 -14.94 -1.15
N ILE A 96 -6.32 -15.66 -2.26
CA ILE A 96 -5.77 -15.22 -3.53
C ILE A 96 -6.87 -15.22 -4.57
N TYR A 97 -7.06 -14.05 -5.17
CA TYR A 97 -7.94 -13.81 -6.30
C TYR A 97 -7.08 -13.60 -7.54
N SER A 98 -7.60 -14.06 -8.67
CA SER A 98 -7.04 -13.84 -9.98
C SER A 98 -8.11 -13.18 -10.85
N PHE A 99 -7.73 -12.23 -11.70
CA PHE A 99 -8.68 -11.59 -12.60
C PHE A 99 -8.12 -11.39 -14.00
N GLY A 100 -9.05 -11.32 -14.94
CA GLY A 100 -8.86 -10.94 -16.34
C GLY A 100 -10.23 -10.56 -16.90
N SER A 101 -10.70 -11.15 -18.00
CA SER A 101 -12.11 -11.07 -18.42
C SER A 101 -13.08 -11.80 -17.47
N ARG A 102 -12.57 -12.75 -16.69
CA ARG A 102 -13.26 -13.45 -15.61
C ARG A 102 -12.41 -13.38 -14.35
N TYR A 103 -12.96 -13.74 -13.20
CA TYR A 103 -12.19 -13.85 -11.98
C TYR A 103 -12.32 -15.23 -11.34
N GLU A 104 -11.28 -15.62 -10.64
CA GLU A 104 -11.14 -16.91 -9.94
C GLU A 104 -10.57 -16.62 -8.54
N HIS A 105 -10.82 -17.50 -7.59
CA HIS A 105 -10.23 -17.43 -6.25
C HIS A 105 -9.83 -18.83 -5.78
N ILE A 106 -8.77 -18.94 -4.99
CA ILE A 106 -8.30 -20.23 -4.48
C ILE A 106 -9.27 -20.78 -3.43
N PHE A 107 -9.71 -19.93 -2.50
CA PHE A 107 -10.63 -20.32 -1.43
C PHE A 107 -11.96 -19.56 -1.55
N PRO A 108 -13.12 -20.20 -1.27
CA PRO A 108 -14.42 -19.52 -1.30
C PRO A 108 -14.52 -18.31 -0.35
N LYS A 109 -13.81 -18.38 0.77
CA LYS A 109 -13.62 -17.31 1.75
C LYS A 109 -12.18 -17.35 2.26
N SER A 110 -11.71 -16.26 2.84
CA SER A 110 -10.38 -16.24 3.46
C SER A 110 -10.23 -17.32 4.53
N VAL A 111 -9.10 -18.02 4.48
CA VAL A 111 -8.77 -19.14 5.39
C VAL A 111 -7.61 -18.76 6.29
N GLU A 112 -7.52 -19.40 7.45
CA GLU A 112 -6.38 -19.21 8.35
C GLU A 112 -5.08 -19.68 7.70
N TYR A 113 -4.01 -18.92 7.89
CA TYR A 113 -2.70 -19.26 7.39
C TYR A 113 -2.08 -20.42 8.19
N SER A 114 -1.87 -21.54 7.51
CA SER A 114 -1.31 -22.78 8.06
C SER A 114 -0.42 -23.46 7.03
N GLN A 115 0.31 -24.50 7.43
CA GLN A 115 1.10 -25.29 6.47
C GLN A 115 0.22 -25.83 5.32
N GLN A 116 -0.93 -26.41 5.66
CA GLN A 116 -1.83 -27.04 4.68
C GLN A 116 -2.40 -26.01 3.69
N THR A 117 -2.95 -24.90 4.19
CA THR A 117 -3.57 -23.86 3.36
C THR A 117 -2.54 -23.11 2.52
N MET A 118 -1.33 -22.89 3.07
CA MET A 118 -0.21 -22.32 2.31
C MET A 118 0.22 -23.23 1.16
N GLU A 119 0.41 -24.53 1.41
CA GLU A 119 0.78 -25.50 0.37
C GLU A 119 -0.29 -25.62 -0.72
N GLU A 120 -1.56 -25.63 -0.34
CA GLU A 120 -2.69 -25.63 -1.28
C GLU A 120 -2.64 -24.41 -2.20
N ALA A 121 -2.47 -23.21 -1.63
CA ALA A 121 -2.35 -22.00 -2.42
C ALA A 121 -1.11 -22.00 -3.34
N LEU A 122 0.03 -22.50 -2.86
CA LEU A 122 1.27 -22.57 -3.64
C LEU A 122 1.16 -23.50 -4.85
N LYS A 123 0.39 -24.59 -4.76
CA LYS A 123 0.13 -25.49 -5.90
C LYS A 123 -0.53 -24.72 -7.05
N THR A 124 -1.50 -23.86 -6.74
CA THR A 124 -2.16 -23.01 -7.74
C THR A 124 -1.23 -21.91 -8.24
N VAL A 125 -0.50 -21.22 -7.35
CA VAL A 125 0.40 -20.11 -7.72
C VAL A 125 1.47 -20.55 -8.73
N VAL A 126 2.08 -21.72 -8.54
CA VAL A 126 3.11 -22.23 -9.47
C VAL A 126 2.56 -22.42 -10.90
N GLN A 127 1.28 -22.75 -11.02
CA GLN A 127 0.60 -23.01 -12.30
C GLN A 127 -0.05 -21.76 -12.92
N MET A 128 0.11 -20.57 -12.32
CA MET A 128 -0.51 -19.35 -12.86
C MET A 128 0.10 -18.93 -14.20
N GLU A 129 -0.79 -18.60 -15.14
CA GLU A 129 -0.45 -18.09 -16.47
C GLU A 129 -1.31 -16.87 -16.81
N ALA A 130 -0.84 -16.03 -17.75
CA ALA A 130 -1.53 -14.86 -18.27
C ALA A 130 -2.65 -15.25 -19.26
N ASN A 131 -3.64 -16.00 -18.79
CA ASN A 131 -4.66 -16.67 -19.61
C ASN A 131 -6.12 -16.35 -19.20
N LEU A 132 -6.34 -15.27 -18.46
CA LEU A 132 -7.69 -14.84 -18.06
C LEU A 132 -8.33 -13.82 -19.03
N GLY A 133 -7.63 -13.39 -20.09
CA GLY A 133 -8.19 -12.53 -21.14
C GLY A 133 -7.88 -11.04 -20.94
N GLY A 134 -8.93 -10.21 -20.91
CA GLY A 134 -8.86 -8.76 -20.68
C GLY A 134 -8.65 -8.39 -19.21
N THR A 135 -9.10 -7.22 -18.77
CA THR A 135 -8.72 -6.62 -17.47
C THR A 135 -9.94 -6.07 -16.69
N GLU A 136 -10.82 -6.95 -16.22
CA GLU A 136 -12.07 -6.61 -15.53
C GLU A 136 -11.92 -6.70 -13.99
N MET A 137 -11.34 -5.66 -13.39
CA MET A 137 -11.04 -5.62 -11.94
C MET A 137 -12.26 -5.35 -11.05
N LEU A 138 -13.29 -4.72 -11.58
CA LEU A 138 -14.41 -4.22 -10.78
C LEU A 138 -15.23 -5.34 -10.12
N GLN A 139 -15.50 -6.43 -10.86
CA GLN A 139 -16.27 -7.57 -10.36
C GLN A 139 -15.59 -8.33 -9.20
N PRO A 140 -14.31 -8.72 -9.29
CA PRO A 140 -13.64 -9.34 -8.15
C PRO A 140 -13.56 -8.42 -6.94
N LEU A 141 -13.38 -7.10 -7.12
CA LEU A 141 -13.42 -6.15 -6.00
C LEU A 141 -14.80 -6.11 -5.34
N LYS A 142 -15.89 -6.07 -6.12
CA LYS A 142 -17.27 -6.14 -5.58
C LYS A 142 -17.48 -7.42 -4.77
N HIS A 143 -16.96 -8.55 -5.25
CA HIS A 143 -17.02 -9.82 -4.53
C HIS A 143 -16.19 -9.82 -3.26
N ILE A 144 -14.96 -9.30 -3.29
CA ILE A 144 -14.09 -9.21 -2.10
C ILE A 144 -14.76 -8.37 -1.02
N TYR A 145 -15.26 -7.18 -1.36
CA TYR A 145 -15.91 -6.29 -0.40
C TYR A 145 -17.29 -6.77 0.08
N SER A 146 -17.95 -7.69 -0.64
CA SER A 146 -19.17 -8.33 -0.15
C SER A 146 -18.91 -9.44 0.88
N GLN A 147 -17.67 -9.96 0.95
CA GLN A 147 -17.31 -10.96 1.96
C GLN A 147 -17.30 -10.33 3.36
N PRO A 148 -17.86 -11.01 4.38
CA PRO A 148 -17.86 -10.50 5.75
C PRO A 148 -16.42 -10.28 6.24
N CYS A 149 -16.18 -9.15 6.91
CA CYS A 149 -14.91 -8.89 7.57
C CYS A 149 -14.72 -9.86 8.74
N ILE A 150 -13.49 -10.36 8.91
CA ILE A 150 -13.16 -11.22 10.06
C ILE A 150 -12.91 -10.32 11.29
N PRO A 151 -13.59 -10.56 12.43
CA PRO A 151 -13.43 -9.73 13.62
C PRO A 151 -11.97 -9.63 14.07
N ASN A 152 -11.49 -8.42 14.38
CA ASN A 152 -10.12 -8.11 14.80
C ASN A 152 -9.01 -8.48 13.78
N GLN A 153 -9.37 -8.74 12.52
CA GLN A 153 -8.43 -9.09 11.45
C GLN A 153 -8.60 -8.06 10.32
N PRO A 154 -7.90 -6.91 10.39
CA PRO A 154 -8.08 -5.85 9.40
C PRO A 154 -7.67 -6.34 8.00
N ARG A 155 -8.55 -6.13 7.00
CA ARG A 155 -8.32 -6.64 5.64
C ARG A 155 -7.30 -5.77 4.90
N GLN A 156 -6.24 -6.41 4.41
CA GLN A 156 -5.16 -5.84 3.62
C GLN A 156 -5.29 -6.38 2.19
N LEU A 157 -5.80 -5.55 1.28
CA LEU A 157 -5.93 -5.87 -0.13
C LEU A 157 -4.65 -5.48 -0.87
N PHE A 158 -4.03 -6.43 -1.57
CA PHE A 158 -2.87 -6.21 -2.43
C PHE A 158 -3.31 -6.43 -3.88
N VAL A 159 -3.29 -5.38 -4.70
CA VAL A 159 -3.73 -5.40 -6.09
C VAL A 159 -2.52 -5.31 -7.01
N PHE A 160 -2.31 -6.32 -7.85
CA PHE A 160 -1.24 -6.35 -8.85
C PHE A 160 -1.85 -6.24 -10.23
N THR A 161 -1.47 -5.24 -11.02
CA THR A 161 -1.98 -5.05 -12.38
C THR A 161 -0.98 -4.25 -13.22
N ASP A 162 -0.99 -4.44 -14.52
CA ASP A 162 -0.27 -3.59 -15.47
C ASP A 162 -1.13 -2.44 -16.04
N GLY A 163 -2.33 -2.26 -15.48
CA GLY A 163 -3.04 -0.98 -15.48
C GLY A 163 -3.91 -0.66 -16.70
N GLU A 164 -4.21 -1.63 -17.56
CA GLU A 164 -5.18 -1.51 -18.66
C GLU A 164 -6.65 -1.54 -18.16
N VAL A 165 -6.96 -0.85 -17.06
CA VAL A 165 -8.32 -0.77 -16.50
C VAL A 165 -9.01 0.51 -16.96
N TRP A 166 -10.14 0.35 -17.65
CA TRP A 166 -10.92 1.46 -18.20
C TRP A 166 -11.86 2.09 -17.13
N ASP A 167 -12.33 1.31 -16.16
CA ASP A 167 -13.23 1.76 -15.06
C ASP A 167 -12.51 2.42 -13.87
N THR A 168 -11.52 3.25 -14.14
CA THR A 168 -10.65 3.82 -13.08
C THR A 168 -11.45 4.51 -11.97
N LYS A 169 -12.47 5.30 -12.30
CA LYS A 169 -13.28 6.02 -11.31
C LYS A 169 -14.10 5.07 -10.44
N GLU A 170 -14.83 4.13 -11.04
CA GLU A 170 -15.72 3.23 -10.28
C GLU A 170 -14.91 2.33 -9.34
N VAL A 171 -13.73 1.88 -9.78
CA VAL A 171 -12.80 1.11 -8.94
C VAL A 171 -12.33 1.93 -7.73
N ILE A 172 -11.87 3.16 -7.94
CA ILE A 172 -11.42 4.04 -6.84
C ILE A 172 -12.58 4.32 -5.87
N ASP A 173 -13.77 4.63 -6.39
CA ASP A 173 -14.95 4.90 -5.57
C ASP A 173 -15.40 3.66 -4.78
N LEU A 174 -15.22 2.46 -5.33
CA LEU A 174 -15.47 1.21 -4.62
C LEU A 174 -14.45 0.97 -3.49
N VAL A 175 -13.14 1.16 -3.75
CA VAL A 175 -12.09 1.05 -2.72
C VAL A 175 -12.35 2.04 -1.59
N LYS A 176 -12.63 3.30 -1.95
CA LYS A 176 -12.91 4.38 -1.00
C LYS A 176 -14.09 4.07 -0.09
N ARG A 177 -15.19 3.52 -0.61
CA ARG A 177 -16.38 3.18 0.19
C ARG A 177 -16.12 2.10 1.25
N ASN A 178 -15.03 1.34 1.12
CA ASN A 178 -14.69 0.25 2.01
C ASN A 178 -13.45 0.52 2.87
N SER A 179 -12.84 1.71 2.75
CA SER A 179 -11.56 2.05 3.39
C SER A 179 -11.61 2.14 4.92
N ASP A 180 -12.81 2.23 5.50
CA ASP A 180 -12.99 2.19 6.96
C ASP A 180 -12.60 0.86 7.60
N SER A 181 -12.65 -0.24 6.82
CA SER A 181 -12.35 -1.59 7.30
C SER A 181 -11.24 -2.29 6.50
N HIS A 182 -10.69 -1.62 5.49
CA HIS A 182 -9.79 -2.20 4.52
C HIS A 182 -8.64 -1.24 4.19
N ARG A 183 -7.45 -1.79 3.98
CA ARG A 183 -6.38 -1.09 3.27
C ARG A 183 -6.15 -1.64 1.88
N CYS A 184 -5.84 -0.77 0.92
CA CYS A 184 -5.51 -1.15 -0.44
C CYS A 184 -4.07 -0.77 -0.78
N PHE A 185 -3.24 -1.75 -1.05
CA PHE A 185 -1.89 -1.61 -1.61
C PHE A 185 -1.96 -1.98 -3.08
N SER A 186 -1.45 -1.12 -3.96
CA SER A 186 -1.59 -1.32 -5.41
C SER A 186 -0.24 -1.24 -6.11
N PHE A 187 -0.01 -2.21 -6.99
CA PHE A 187 1.24 -2.43 -7.69
C PHE A 187 0.99 -2.32 -9.19
N GLY A 188 1.49 -1.24 -9.79
CA GLY A 188 1.51 -1.05 -11.23
C GLY A 188 2.71 -1.75 -11.85
N ILE A 189 2.50 -2.74 -12.71
CA ILE A 189 3.56 -3.54 -13.32
C ILE A 189 3.78 -3.07 -14.76
N GLY A 190 5.03 -2.79 -15.13
CA GLY A 190 5.40 -2.29 -16.44
C GLY A 190 5.10 -0.80 -16.65
N GLU A 191 5.62 -0.26 -17.76
CA GLU A 191 5.51 1.16 -18.10
C GLU A 191 4.08 1.60 -18.50
N GLY A 192 3.22 0.65 -18.87
CA GLY A 192 1.83 0.90 -19.25
C GLY A 192 0.87 1.14 -18.07
N ALA A 193 1.32 0.97 -16.83
CA ALA A 193 0.46 1.01 -15.66
C ALA A 193 -0.18 2.39 -15.43
N SER A 194 -1.52 2.43 -15.39
CA SER A 194 -2.30 3.64 -15.13
C SER A 194 -1.95 4.25 -13.77
N SER A 195 -1.20 5.37 -13.81
CA SER A 195 -0.83 6.11 -12.61
C SER A 195 -2.03 6.64 -11.83
N ALA A 196 -3.12 6.98 -12.53
CA ALA A 196 -4.35 7.45 -11.91
C ALA A 196 -5.03 6.34 -11.08
N LEU A 197 -5.09 5.12 -11.64
CA LEU A 197 -5.66 3.97 -10.97
C LEU A 197 -4.84 3.55 -9.75
N ILE A 198 -3.54 3.29 -9.95
CA ILE A 198 -2.65 2.78 -8.90
C ILE A 198 -2.57 3.79 -7.74
N ASN A 199 -2.28 5.07 -8.02
CA ASN A 199 -2.25 6.06 -6.94
C ASN A 199 -3.64 6.30 -6.32
N GLY A 200 -4.70 6.23 -7.12
CA GLY A 200 -6.07 6.42 -6.65
C GLY A 200 -6.51 5.36 -5.66
N MET A 201 -6.32 4.07 -5.99
CA MET A 201 -6.67 2.95 -5.13
C MET A 201 -5.88 2.98 -3.82
N ALA A 202 -4.55 3.15 -3.89
CA ALA A 202 -3.73 3.21 -2.69
C ALA A 202 -4.12 4.37 -1.78
N LYS A 203 -4.32 5.57 -2.36
CA LYS A 203 -4.64 6.77 -1.60
C LYS A 203 -6.00 6.67 -0.92
N GLU A 204 -7.04 6.32 -1.66
CA GLU A 204 -8.40 6.28 -1.12
C GLU A 204 -8.65 5.03 -0.26
N GLY A 205 -7.84 3.98 -0.44
CA GLY A 205 -7.81 2.80 0.42
C GLY A 205 -6.77 2.86 1.55
N GLY A 206 -6.12 4.00 1.83
CA GLY A 206 -5.19 4.12 2.97
C GLY A 206 -3.97 3.18 2.96
N GLY A 207 -3.51 2.77 1.77
CA GLY A 207 -2.30 1.97 1.59
C GLY A 207 -1.24 2.68 0.75
N HIS A 208 -0.37 1.89 0.08
CA HIS A 208 0.74 2.42 -0.71
C HIS A 208 0.64 2.00 -2.17
N ALA A 209 0.99 2.94 -3.06
CA ALA A 209 1.14 2.70 -4.50
C ALA A 209 2.61 2.45 -4.81
N GLN A 210 2.89 1.39 -5.56
CA GLN A 210 4.22 1.12 -6.09
C GLN A 210 4.16 0.84 -7.59
N PHE A 211 5.10 1.39 -8.33
CA PHE A 211 5.30 1.08 -9.75
C PHE A 211 6.53 0.19 -9.89
N ILE A 212 6.44 -0.85 -10.70
CA ILE A 212 7.48 -1.86 -10.92
C ILE A 212 7.78 -1.84 -12.42
N THR A 213 8.92 -1.25 -12.80
CA THR A 213 9.40 -1.29 -14.18
C THR A 213 10.24 -2.55 -14.43
N ASP A 214 10.63 -2.81 -15.67
CA ASP A 214 11.39 -4.02 -16.03
C ASP A 214 12.79 -4.10 -15.37
N THR A 215 13.32 -2.97 -14.90
CA THR A 215 14.58 -2.90 -14.15
C THR A 215 14.41 -3.12 -12.65
N ASP A 216 13.17 -3.09 -12.14
CA ASP A 216 12.89 -3.16 -10.71
C ASP A 216 12.78 -4.59 -10.20
N ARG A 217 13.24 -4.79 -8.96
CA ARG A 217 12.99 -6.04 -8.22
C ARG A 217 11.64 -5.95 -7.51
N MET A 218 10.60 -6.49 -8.15
CA MET A 218 9.20 -6.50 -7.67
C MET A 218 9.09 -6.95 -6.21
N GLN A 219 9.82 -8.01 -5.86
CA GLN A 219 9.83 -8.66 -4.56
C GLN A 219 10.17 -7.67 -3.43
N ALA A 220 11.23 -6.86 -3.58
CA ALA A 220 11.64 -5.90 -2.56
C ALA A 220 10.56 -4.84 -2.29
N LYS A 221 9.96 -4.31 -3.36
CA LYS A 221 8.88 -3.31 -3.33
C LYS A 221 7.62 -3.85 -2.64
N VAL A 222 7.25 -5.08 -2.97
CA VAL A 222 6.06 -5.75 -2.41
C VAL A 222 6.28 -6.10 -0.95
N MET A 223 7.46 -6.58 -0.58
CA MET A 223 7.81 -6.88 0.81
C MET A 223 7.88 -5.63 1.68
N GLN A 224 8.27 -4.48 1.14
CA GLN A 224 8.15 -3.21 1.83
C GLN A 224 6.67 -2.88 2.14
N SER A 225 5.78 -3.10 1.19
CA SER A 225 4.34 -2.89 1.39
C SER A 225 3.73 -3.87 2.39
N LEU A 226 4.18 -5.13 2.41
CA LEU A 226 3.77 -6.11 3.43
C LEU A 226 4.19 -5.65 4.84
N ARG A 227 5.37 -5.06 5.01
CA ARG A 227 5.78 -4.47 6.31
C ARG A 227 4.82 -3.38 6.76
N PHE A 228 4.41 -2.48 5.85
CA PHE A 228 3.39 -1.47 6.17
C PHE A 228 2.02 -2.09 6.48
N ALA A 229 1.65 -3.17 5.78
CA ALA A 229 0.40 -3.90 6.02
C ALA A 229 0.38 -4.63 7.38
N LEU A 230 1.55 -5.02 7.89
CA LEU A 230 1.70 -5.68 9.19
C LEU A 230 1.81 -4.69 10.36
N GLN A 231 1.91 -3.39 10.08
CA GLN A 231 1.94 -2.38 11.13
C GLN A 231 0.58 -2.24 11.81
N PRO A 232 0.56 -1.96 13.13
CA PRO A 232 -0.68 -1.78 13.86
C PRO A 232 -1.46 -0.56 13.38
N ALA A 233 -2.77 -0.65 13.51
CA ALA A 233 -3.67 0.46 13.33
C ALA A 233 -4.01 1.08 14.69
N VAL A 234 -4.14 2.41 14.71
CA VAL A 234 -4.91 3.12 15.72
C VAL A 234 -6.35 3.18 15.25
N VAL A 235 -7.27 2.78 16.12
CA VAL A 235 -8.71 2.69 15.86
C VAL A 235 -9.49 3.44 16.94
N ASP A 236 -10.83 3.47 16.84
CA ASP A 236 -11.73 4.13 17.80
C ASP A 236 -11.36 5.61 18.05
N ILE A 237 -11.02 6.30 16.96
CA ILE A 237 -10.53 7.68 17.03
C ILE A 237 -11.70 8.63 17.23
N SER A 238 -11.60 9.48 18.25
CA SER A 238 -12.51 10.60 18.45
C SER A 238 -11.72 11.88 18.69
N VAL A 239 -12.21 12.98 18.13
CA VAL A 239 -11.59 14.30 18.21
C VAL A 239 -12.58 15.24 18.84
N THR A 240 -12.18 15.83 19.96
CA THR A 240 -12.98 16.77 20.74
C THR A 240 -12.24 18.09 20.86
N TRP A 241 -12.99 19.18 20.91
CA TRP A 241 -12.47 20.54 20.91
C TRP A 241 -12.92 21.21 22.20
N ASP A 242 -11.96 21.62 23.02
CA ASP A 242 -12.19 22.45 24.20
C ASP A 242 -11.83 23.89 23.83
N LEU A 243 -12.85 24.75 23.79
CA LEU A 243 -12.77 26.12 23.28
C LEU A 243 -13.51 27.07 24.24
N PRO A 244 -13.14 28.36 24.28
CA PRO A 244 -13.89 29.37 25.00
C PRO A 244 -15.36 29.40 24.58
N LYS A 245 -16.26 29.79 25.50
CA LYS A 245 -17.72 29.72 25.30
C LYS A 245 -18.21 30.51 24.08
N GLU A 246 -17.48 31.54 23.69
CA GLU A 246 -17.80 32.44 22.59
C GLU A 246 -17.28 31.95 21.23
N VAL A 247 -16.54 30.83 21.19
CA VAL A 247 -15.93 30.25 19.99
C VAL A 247 -16.57 28.91 19.67
N SER A 248 -17.00 28.75 18.43
CA SER A 248 -17.57 27.52 17.88
C SER A 248 -16.65 26.91 16.83
N VAL A 249 -16.74 25.59 16.64
CA VAL A 249 -15.95 24.84 15.67
C VAL A 249 -16.83 24.09 14.68
N THR A 250 -16.50 24.21 13.40
CA THR A 250 -17.07 23.40 12.32
C THR A 250 -15.97 22.58 11.66
N VAL A 251 -15.99 21.26 11.82
CA VAL A 251 -15.01 20.38 11.17
C VAL A 251 -15.33 20.29 9.67
N LEU A 252 -14.33 20.54 8.84
CA LEU A 252 -14.43 20.58 7.37
C LEU A 252 -13.99 19.25 6.73
N SER A 253 -13.17 18.47 7.45
CA SER A 253 -12.73 17.12 7.04
C SER A 253 -13.71 16.03 7.47
N PRO A 254 -13.80 14.92 6.73
CA PRO A 254 -14.42 13.69 7.24
C PRO A 254 -13.76 13.18 8.52
N PRO A 255 -14.48 12.42 9.38
CA PRO A 255 -13.90 11.74 10.53
C PRO A 255 -12.76 10.79 10.12
N ILE A 256 -11.73 10.71 10.95
CA ILE A 256 -10.64 9.75 10.76
C ILE A 256 -11.05 8.45 11.45
N THR A 257 -11.12 7.35 10.71
CA THR A 257 -11.53 6.03 11.23
C THR A 257 -10.34 5.16 11.65
N ALA A 258 -9.18 5.32 11.00
CA ALA A 258 -7.95 4.65 11.37
C ALA A 258 -6.69 5.52 11.11
N LEU A 259 -5.62 5.28 11.88
CA LEU A 259 -4.29 5.85 11.64
C LEU A 259 -3.22 4.74 11.64
N PHE A 260 -2.25 4.85 10.75
CA PHE A 260 -1.17 3.89 10.57
C PHE A 260 0.19 4.58 10.70
N PRO A 261 1.21 3.91 11.25
CA PRO A 261 2.48 4.55 11.52
C PRO A 261 3.14 5.02 10.21
N GLY A 262 3.70 6.22 10.24
CA GLY A 262 4.26 6.88 9.05
C GLY A 262 3.23 7.52 8.11
N GLN A 263 1.91 7.36 8.36
CA GLN A 263 0.87 8.05 7.60
C GLN A 263 0.48 9.38 8.26
N ARG A 264 0.50 10.46 7.48
CA ARG A 264 -0.04 11.76 7.92
C ARG A 264 -1.55 11.81 7.69
N SER A 265 -2.30 12.20 8.71
CA SER A 265 -3.72 12.55 8.58
C SER A 265 -3.97 14.01 8.93
N LEU A 266 -4.93 14.63 8.25
CA LEU A 266 -5.20 16.07 8.31
C LEU A 266 -6.65 16.35 8.66
N ILE A 267 -6.86 17.15 9.70
CA ILE A 267 -8.18 17.67 10.07
C ILE A 267 -8.19 19.17 9.83
N TYR A 268 -9.12 19.64 9.01
CA TYR A 268 -9.39 21.05 8.83
C TYR A 268 -10.64 21.42 9.62
N ALA A 269 -10.60 22.53 10.35
CA ALA A 269 -11.74 23.03 11.10
C ALA A 269 -11.83 24.56 11.01
N GLN A 270 -13.04 25.06 10.79
CA GLN A 270 -13.35 26.49 10.83
C GLN A 270 -13.73 26.88 12.26
N LEU A 271 -13.15 27.97 12.77
CA LEU A 271 -13.48 28.56 14.06
C LEU A 271 -14.23 29.88 13.85
N SER A 272 -15.42 29.97 14.42
CA SER A 272 -16.30 31.14 14.32
C SER A 272 -16.59 31.70 15.70
N GLY A 273 -16.60 33.03 15.84
CA GLY A 273 -16.82 33.72 17.11
C GLY A 273 -15.74 34.77 17.41
N GLN A 274 -15.89 35.46 18.55
CA GLN A 274 -14.89 36.40 19.04
C GLN A 274 -14.12 35.78 20.21
N SER A 275 -12.80 35.78 20.14
CA SER A 275 -11.92 35.34 21.23
C SER A 275 -11.03 36.49 21.67
N SER A 276 -10.64 36.49 22.94
CA SER A 276 -9.53 37.33 23.41
C SER A 276 -8.23 36.91 22.71
N GLU A 277 -7.31 37.84 22.49
CA GLU A 277 -6.00 37.58 21.86
C GLU A 277 -5.10 36.63 22.68
N ALA A 278 -5.38 36.47 23.97
CA ALA A 278 -4.69 35.57 24.88
C ALA A 278 -5.39 34.22 25.08
N ALA A 279 -6.49 33.95 24.37
CA ALA A 279 -7.25 32.72 24.55
C ALA A 279 -6.53 31.51 23.90
N GLU A 280 -6.60 30.36 24.57
CA GLU A 280 -6.10 29.08 24.06
C GLU A 280 -7.28 28.15 23.76
N GLY A 281 -7.09 27.28 22.77
CA GLY A 281 -7.94 26.13 22.51
C GLY A 281 -7.17 24.83 22.74
N CYS A 282 -7.88 23.74 22.98
CA CYS A 282 -7.30 22.41 23.08
C CYS A 282 -8.04 21.43 22.17
N VAL A 283 -7.28 20.67 21.38
CA VAL A 283 -7.79 19.52 20.64
C VAL A 283 -7.41 18.26 21.39
N THR A 284 -8.41 17.49 21.79
CA THR A 284 -8.23 16.21 22.46
C THR A 284 -8.55 15.07 21.49
N VAL A 285 -7.55 14.24 21.22
CA VAL A 285 -7.66 13.04 20.37
C VAL A 285 -7.63 11.80 21.24
N LYS A 286 -8.75 11.11 21.36
CA LYS A 286 -8.85 9.80 22.04
C LYS A 286 -8.83 8.69 21.00
N TYR A 287 -8.17 7.59 21.32
CA TYR A 287 -7.99 6.47 20.40
C TYR A 287 -7.64 5.17 21.12
N SER A 288 -7.71 4.05 20.41
CA SER A 288 -7.28 2.73 20.87
C SER A 288 -6.09 2.24 20.05
N LEU A 289 -5.00 1.84 20.72
CA LEU A 289 -3.82 1.24 20.10
C LEU A 289 -3.59 -0.13 20.72
N ALA A 290 -3.64 -1.19 19.89
CA ALA A 290 -3.51 -2.57 20.36
C ALA A 290 -4.46 -2.92 21.53
N GLY A 291 -5.69 -2.38 21.49
CA GLY A 291 -6.70 -2.59 22.54
C GLY A 291 -6.52 -1.73 23.80
N HIS A 292 -5.49 -0.88 23.85
CA HIS A 292 -5.27 0.05 24.96
C HIS A 292 -5.81 1.44 24.61
N PRO A 293 -6.79 1.97 25.37
CA PRO A 293 -7.28 3.33 25.19
C PRO A 293 -6.18 4.32 25.58
N SER A 294 -6.05 5.37 24.77
CA SER A 294 -5.04 6.42 24.89
C SER A 294 -5.66 7.78 24.50
N GLU A 295 -5.04 8.86 24.98
CA GLU A 295 -5.49 10.22 24.72
C GLU A 295 -4.27 11.13 24.51
N ASN A 296 -4.37 12.05 23.55
CA ASN A 296 -3.43 13.14 23.34
C ASN A 296 -4.16 14.47 23.37
N GLN A 297 -3.62 15.43 24.11
CA GLN A 297 -4.12 16.80 24.17
C GLN A 297 -3.15 17.74 23.46
N LEU A 298 -3.68 18.59 22.60
CA LEU A 298 -2.93 19.51 21.77
C LEU A 298 -3.44 20.92 21.99
N HIS A 299 -2.67 21.71 22.74
CA HIS A 299 -2.98 23.11 22.99
C HIS A 299 -2.51 23.98 21.84
N PHE A 300 -3.31 24.98 21.50
CA PHE A 300 -3.00 25.95 20.46
C PHE A 300 -3.52 27.34 20.82
N SER A 301 -2.80 28.37 20.38
CA SER A 301 -3.24 29.75 20.56
C SER A 301 -4.37 30.08 19.59
N LEU A 302 -5.42 30.74 20.06
CA LEU A 302 -6.45 31.35 19.21
C LEU A 302 -5.98 32.68 18.60
N ARG A 303 -4.75 33.11 18.91
CA ARG A 303 -4.10 34.20 18.22
C ARG A 303 -3.76 33.76 16.79
N PRO A 304 -4.21 34.53 15.78
CA PRO A 304 -3.82 34.32 14.39
C PRO A 304 -2.32 34.32 14.21
N ALA A 305 -1.77 33.37 13.45
CA ALA A 305 -0.49 33.61 12.81
C ALA A 305 -0.62 34.79 11.82
N GLU A 306 0.28 35.76 11.90
CA GLU A 306 0.35 36.86 10.93
C GLU A 306 0.87 36.32 9.57
N ASP A 307 0.23 36.77 8.49
CA ASP A 307 0.64 36.57 7.08
C ASP A 307 0.87 35.13 6.59
N THR A 308 -0.16 34.27 6.65
CA THR A 308 -0.06 32.89 6.12
C THR A 308 -0.83 32.65 4.82
N GLY A 309 -1.35 33.72 4.23
CA GLY A 309 -2.21 33.65 3.05
C GLY A 309 -3.48 32.81 3.26
N LEU A 310 -4.10 32.37 2.15
CA LEU A 310 -5.34 31.57 2.13
C LEU A 310 -5.10 30.07 1.97
N THR A 311 -3.87 29.58 2.16
CA THR A 311 -3.52 28.20 1.80
C THR A 311 -4.33 27.18 2.61
N VAL A 312 -4.43 27.36 3.93
CA VAL A 312 -5.17 26.44 4.79
C VAL A 312 -6.68 26.54 4.56
N HIS A 313 -7.20 27.75 4.36
CA HIS A 313 -8.58 27.98 3.93
C HIS A 313 -8.91 27.23 2.64
N LYS A 314 -8.03 27.30 1.64
CA LYS A 314 -8.18 26.60 0.36
C LYS A 314 -8.09 25.09 0.54
N LEU A 315 -7.16 24.58 1.33
CA LEU A 315 -7.07 23.14 1.62
C LEU A 315 -8.31 22.61 2.35
N GLY A 316 -8.84 23.38 3.32
CA GLY A 316 -10.10 23.09 3.99
C GLY A 316 -11.29 23.10 3.04
N ALA A 317 -11.40 24.13 2.19
CA ALA A 317 -12.45 24.24 1.18
C ALA A 317 -12.41 23.09 0.18
N ARG A 318 -11.23 22.73 -0.34
CA ARG A 318 -11.04 21.59 -1.23
C ARG A 318 -11.46 20.27 -0.58
N THR A 319 -11.10 20.08 0.68
CA THR A 319 -11.46 18.88 1.43
C THR A 319 -12.97 18.78 1.61
N LEU A 320 -13.64 19.89 1.96
CA LEU A 320 -15.09 19.94 2.12
C LEU A 320 -15.83 19.75 0.80
N ILE A 321 -15.42 20.42 -0.28
CA ILE A 321 -16.01 20.25 -1.63
C ILE A 321 -15.96 18.77 -2.02
N ARG A 322 -14.79 18.14 -1.90
CA ARG A 322 -14.62 16.73 -2.23
C ARG A 322 -15.54 15.83 -1.41
N SER A 323 -15.66 16.07 -0.10
CA SER A 323 -16.54 15.32 0.79
C SER A 323 -18.02 15.44 0.38
N LEU A 324 -18.45 16.64 -0.01
CA LEU A 324 -19.82 16.90 -0.47
C LEU A 324 -20.12 16.17 -1.78
N GLU A 325 -19.22 16.26 -2.76
CA GLU A 325 -19.34 15.60 -4.08
C GLU A 325 -19.35 14.06 -3.97
N GLU A 326 -18.68 13.50 -2.96
CA GLU A 326 -18.65 12.07 -2.70
C GLU A 326 -19.97 11.56 -2.10
N GLY A 327 -20.60 12.36 -1.23
CA GLY A 327 -21.92 12.08 -0.67
C GLY A 327 -23.06 12.06 -1.69
N GLU A 328 -22.86 12.68 -2.86
CA GLU A 328 -23.86 12.79 -3.94
C GLU A 328 -24.23 11.43 -4.60
N HIS A 329 -23.43 10.37 -4.42
CA HIS A 329 -23.76 9.03 -4.95
C HIS A 329 -24.94 8.36 -4.23
N ARG A 330 -25.42 8.91 -3.09
CA ARG A 330 -26.59 8.42 -2.35
C ARG A 330 -27.92 9.12 -2.68
N GLY A 331 -27.96 9.98 -3.71
CA GLY A 331 -29.22 10.54 -4.19
C GLY A 331 -29.03 11.91 -4.84
N TRP A 332 -29.22 11.96 -6.16
CA TRP A 332 -29.06 13.14 -7.01
C TRP A 332 -30.18 14.17 -6.84
N GLN A 333 -30.48 14.63 -5.61
CA GLN A 333 -31.62 15.53 -5.35
C GLN A 333 -31.43 16.59 -4.26
N ASP A 334 -30.28 16.75 -3.61
CA ASP A 334 -30.11 17.86 -2.66
C ASP A 334 -29.56 19.12 -3.33
N THR A 335 -30.46 19.98 -3.81
CA THR A 335 -30.15 21.30 -4.38
C THR A 335 -29.28 22.13 -3.44
N LYS A 336 -29.41 21.97 -2.11
CA LYS A 336 -28.63 22.74 -1.13
C LYS A 336 -27.17 22.31 -1.10
N VAL A 337 -26.86 21.04 -1.34
CA VAL A 337 -25.48 20.56 -1.42
C VAL A 337 -24.79 21.16 -2.65
N LYS A 338 -25.46 21.15 -3.81
CA LYS A 338 -24.96 21.76 -5.04
C LYS A 338 -24.70 23.26 -4.88
N GLU A 339 -25.66 23.99 -4.32
CA GLU A 339 -25.51 25.41 -4.02
C GLU A 339 -24.31 25.67 -3.10
N LYS A 340 -24.13 24.84 -2.06
CA LYS A 340 -22.99 24.96 -1.14
C LYS A 340 -21.65 24.65 -1.81
N VAL A 341 -21.58 23.63 -2.67
CA VAL A 341 -20.38 23.31 -3.46
C VAL A 341 -20.01 24.48 -4.38
N VAL A 342 -20.98 25.04 -5.11
CA VAL A 342 -20.76 26.21 -5.97
C VAL A 342 -20.30 27.41 -5.14
N GLN A 343 -20.95 27.69 -4.01
CA GLN A 343 -20.57 28.80 -3.13
C GLN A 343 -19.13 28.65 -2.62
N LEU A 344 -18.76 27.48 -2.08
CA LEU A 344 -17.42 27.20 -1.58
C LEU A 344 -16.37 27.31 -2.69
N SER A 345 -16.69 26.76 -3.87
CA SER A 345 -15.82 26.80 -5.04
C SER A 345 -15.52 28.23 -5.49
N VAL A 346 -16.56 29.06 -5.62
CA VAL A 346 -16.43 30.47 -6.04
C VAL A 346 -15.69 31.29 -4.98
N GLN A 347 -16.03 31.13 -3.69
CA GLN A 347 -15.39 31.87 -2.60
C GLN A 347 -13.91 31.52 -2.43
N SER A 348 -13.54 30.25 -2.59
CA SER A 348 -12.16 29.79 -2.39
C SER A 348 -11.30 29.83 -3.65
N GLY A 349 -11.92 29.97 -4.83
CA GLY A 349 -11.24 29.84 -6.12
C GLY A 349 -10.73 28.43 -6.37
N ILE A 350 -11.48 27.40 -5.95
CA ILE A 350 -11.13 25.99 -6.13
C ILE A 350 -12.14 25.33 -7.05
N SER A 351 -11.68 24.67 -8.11
CA SER A 351 -12.56 23.96 -9.04
C SER A 351 -13.36 22.86 -8.35
N SER A 352 -14.63 22.74 -8.73
CA SER A 352 -15.51 21.61 -8.38
C SER A 352 -16.03 20.96 -9.66
N SER A 353 -16.76 19.86 -9.53
CA SER A 353 -17.53 19.23 -10.61
C SER A 353 -18.67 20.12 -11.15
N LEU A 354 -19.05 21.17 -10.42
CA LEU A 354 -20.14 22.10 -10.75
C LEU A 354 -19.67 23.48 -11.21
N THR A 355 -18.36 23.72 -11.23
CA THR A 355 -17.78 25.04 -11.56
C THR A 355 -16.64 24.92 -12.55
N ALA A 356 -16.42 25.97 -13.34
CA ALA A 356 -15.35 26.01 -14.34
C ALA A 356 -14.62 27.35 -14.29
N PHE A 357 -13.33 27.33 -14.63
CA PHE A 357 -12.55 28.55 -14.87
C PHE A 357 -12.68 28.94 -16.33
N ILE A 358 -13.13 30.17 -16.57
CA ILE A 358 -13.24 30.74 -17.92
C ILE A 358 -12.14 31.80 -18.06
N ALA A 359 -11.18 31.55 -18.95
CA ALA A 359 -10.21 32.56 -19.35
C ALA A 359 -10.85 33.47 -20.40
N VAL A 360 -10.99 34.76 -20.08
CA VAL A 360 -11.51 35.76 -21.02
C VAL A 360 -10.33 36.49 -21.65
N PHE A 361 -10.19 36.38 -22.97
CA PHE A 361 -9.18 37.09 -23.73
C PHE A 361 -9.73 38.45 -24.17
N ASN A 362 -9.32 39.52 -23.48
CA ASN A 362 -9.73 40.89 -23.80
C ASN A 362 -8.72 41.51 -24.76
N ASN A 363 -8.94 41.39 -26.08
CA ASN A 363 -8.16 42.12 -27.06
C ASN A 363 -9.10 42.92 -27.97
N ASN A 364 -8.91 44.24 -28.01
CA ASN A 364 -9.55 45.25 -28.87
C ASN A 364 -11.07 45.23 -29.09
N GLY A 365 -11.83 44.38 -28.38
CA GLY A 365 -13.29 44.27 -28.52
C GLY A 365 -13.76 43.47 -29.75
N GLU A 366 -12.84 42.86 -30.50
CA GLU A 366 -13.19 42.01 -31.63
C GLU A 366 -13.51 40.58 -31.16
N ALA A 367 -14.64 40.04 -31.59
CA ALA A 367 -15.03 38.67 -31.27
C ALA A 367 -14.06 37.67 -31.92
N ILE A 368 -13.53 36.73 -31.13
CA ILE A 368 -12.72 35.62 -31.62
C ILE A 368 -13.56 34.80 -32.61
N GLN A 369 -13.15 34.79 -33.87
CA GLN A 369 -13.80 34.03 -34.95
C GLN A 369 -13.19 32.62 -35.05
N GLY A 370 -14.04 31.59 -35.11
CA GLY A 370 -13.61 30.20 -35.33
C GLY A 370 -14.40 29.19 -34.51
N PRO A 371 -14.30 27.88 -34.83
CA PRO A 371 -14.95 26.83 -34.07
C PRO A 371 -14.32 26.70 -32.68
N LEU A 372 -15.14 26.37 -31.68
CA LEU A 372 -14.66 25.95 -30.36
C LEU A 372 -13.77 24.70 -30.53
N LEU A 373 -12.48 24.85 -30.23
CA LEU A 373 -11.55 23.73 -30.23
C LEU A 373 -11.51 23.11 -28.83
N HIS A 374 -11.97 21.86 -28.73
CA HIS A 374 -11.82 21.08 -27.52
C HIS A 374 -10.41 20.47 -27.49
N LYS A 375 -9.61 20.87 -26.50
CA LYS A 375 -8.28 20.28 -26.27
C LYS A 375 -8.27 19.59 -24.91
N ASN A 376 -8.18 18.27 -24.92
CA ASN A 376 -7.92 17.50 -23.72
C ASN A 376 -6.49 17.75 -23.27
N ILE A 377 -6.32 18.47 -22.17
CA ILE A 377 -5.02 18.63 -21.53
C ILE A 377 -4.77 17.37 -20.71
N LEU A 378 -3.90 16.49 -21.22
CA LEU A 378 -3.37 15.38 -20.45
C LEU A 378 -2.67 15.96 -19.21
N LYS A 379 -3.00 15.49 -18.01
CA LYS A 379 -2.30 15.87 -16.78
C LYS A 379 -0.85 15.38 -16.88
N HIS A 380 0.06 16.27 -17.26
CA HIS A 380 1.48 15.93 -17.31
C HIS A 380 2.01 15.56 -15.93
N GLY A 381 2.64 14.39 -15.85
CA GLY A 381 3.64 14.09 -14.85
C GLY A 381 4.82 15.07 -14.94
N VAL A 382 5.57 15.14 -13.85
CA VAL A 382 6.74 15.98 -13.56
C VAL A 382 7.64 16.27 -14.79
N PRO A 383 8.12 17.52 -14.98
CA PRO A 383 8.84 17.93 -16.20
C PRO A 383 10.27 17.40 -16.22
N GLY A 384 10.62 16.79 -17.35
CA GLY A 384 11.99 16.39 -17.65
C GLY A 384 12.08 15.72 -19.00
N MET A 385 11.74 16.42 -20.09
CA MET A 385 12.12 16.02 -21.44
C MET A 385 11.94 17.18 -22.42
N SER A 386 13.05 17.56 -23.07
CA SER A 386 13.16 18.60 -24.08
C SER A 386 12.32 18.26 -25.31
N HIS A 387 11.41 19.16 -25.68
CA HIS A 387 10.74 19.11 -26.98
C HIS A 387 11.70 19.58 -28.08
N ARG A 388 11.89 18.75 -29.11
CA ARG A 388 12.31 19.21 -30.44
C ARG A 388 11.03 19.37 -31.26
N GLU A 389 10.77 20.59 -31.72
CA GLU A 389 9.66 20.94 -32.60
C GLU A 389 9.76 20.21 -33.94
N GLU A 390 8.65 19.64 -34.41
CA GLU A 390 8.40 19.44 -35.83
C GLU A 390 7.03 20.05 -36.20
N ALA A 391 7.04 20.79 -37.30
CA ALA A 391 5.94 21.55 -37.89
C ALA A 391 4.99 20.64 -38.70
N PRO A 392 3.78 21.11 -39.06
CA PRO A 392 2.68 20.24 -39.44
C PRO A 392 2.62 19.95 -40.94
N GLY A 393 2.24 18.72 -41.27
CA GLY A 393 1.63 18.38 -42.56
C GLY A 393 2.27 17.17 -43.22
N GLN A 394 1.68 15.99 -43.03
CA GLN A 394 1.36 15.07 -44.12
C GLN A 394 0.44 13.96 -43.63
N THR A 395 -0.51 13.65 -44.50
CA THR A 395 -1.69 12.81 -44.35
C THR A 395 -1.38 11.35 -44.01
N GLN A 396 -2.28 10.76 -43.21
CA GLN A 396 -2.50 9.31 -43.09
C GLN A 396 -2.43 8.65 -44.46
N ASP A 397 -1.54 7.66 -44.62
CA ASP A 397 -1.76 6.39 -45.31
C ASP A 397 -0.40 5.76 -45.67
N THR A 398 0.21 4.95 -44.79
CA THR A 398 1.25 3.94 -45.08
C THR A 398 1.82 3.28 -43.80
N LEU A 399 1.03 2.44 -43.11
CA LEU A 399 1.57 1.47 -42.13
C LEU A 399 0.80 0.14 -42.15
N GLU A 400 0.44 -0.33 -43.35
CA GLU A 400 -0.25 -1.63 -43.54
C GLU A 400 0.41 -2.52 -44.62
N ARG A 401 1.74 -2.40 -44.82
CA ARG A 401 2.47 -3.22 -45.82
C ARG A 401 3.76 -3.90 -45.37
N LEU A 402 3.98 -4.09 -44.08
CA LEU A 402 5.15 -4.84 -43.57
C LEU A 402 4.82 -6.04 -42.65
N TYR A 403 3.61 -6.61 -42.74
CA TYR A 403 3.24 -7.80 -41.97
C TYR A 403 2.80 -9.03 -42.78
N LEU A 404 2.98 -9.03 -44.11
CA LEU A 404 2.64 -10.16 -44.98
C LEU A 404 3.78 -10.49 -45.95
N SER A 405 4.91 -10.96 -45.43
CA SER A 405 5.91 -11.69 -46.22
C SER A 405 6.85 -12.52 -45.35
N ALA A 406 6.32 -13.53 -44.65
CA ALA A 406 7.10 -14.66 -44.14
C ALA A 406 6.19 -15.83 -43.74
N ALA A 407 5.38 -16.30 -44.69
CA ALA A 407 4.76 -17.62 -44.60
C ALA A 407 5.02 -18.36 -45.91
N GLY A 408 5.87 -19.38 -45.86
CA GLY A 408 6.03 -20.33 -46.96
C GLY A 408 7.39 -21.02 -47.05
N GLY A 409 7.50 -22.24 -46.52
CA GLY A 409 8.08 -23.36 -47.27
C GLY A 409 9.34 -24.07 -46.71
N GLY A 410 9.14 -25.33 -46.28
CA GLY A 410 10.14 -26.42 -46.20
C GLY A 410 10.39 -26.91 -44.76
N GLY A 411 10.25 -28.18 -44.36
CA GLY A 411 10.10 -29.44 -45.08
C GLY A 411 10.87 -30.54 -44.32
N TRP A 412 10.15 -31.31 -43.48
CA TRP A 412 10.40 -32.63 -42.86
C TRP A 412 11.83 -33.23 -42.80
N GLY A 413 12.23 -33.58 -41.57
CA GLY A 413 13.22 -34.62 -41.25
C GLY A 413 12.97 -35.16 -39.84
N GLU A 414 12.53 -36.42 -39.74
CA GLU A 414 12.30 -37.15 -38.49
C GLU A 414 13.61 -37.46 -37.73
N GLY A 415 13.57 -37.44 -36.40
CA GLY A 415 14.64 -37.97 -35.55
C GLY A 415 14.57 -37.56 -34.07
N GLY A 416 13.83 -38.32 -33.28
CA GLY A 416 14.06 -38.73 -31.87
C GLY A 416 14.68 -37.80 -30.80
N LEU A 417 14.01 -37.81 -29.64
CA LEU A 417 14.51 -37.54 -28.26
C LEU A 417 15.07 -36.14 -27.95
N ALA A 418 14.35 -35.38 -27.14
CA ALA A 418 14.63 -35.27 -25.69
C ALA A 418 13.85 -34.11 -25.07
N SER A 419 13.09 -34.44 -24.04
CA SER A 419 12.65 -33.56 -22.97
C SER A 419 13.85 -32.90 -22.27
N VAL A 420 13.88 -31.56 -22.24
CA VAL A 420 14.46 -30.81 -21.12
C VAL A 420 13.60 -29.56 -20.94
N SER A 421 12.74 -29.60 -19.93
CA SER A 421 12.02 -28.45 -19.42
C SER A 421 13.00 -27.32 -19.10
N GLU A 422 12.68 -26.09 -19.52
CA GLU A 422 13.32 -24.86 -19.06
C GLU A 422 13.16 -24.70 -17.54
N GLN A 423 14.02 -25.36 -16.77
CA GLN A 423 14.36 -24.91 -15.43
C GLN A 423 15.37 -23.77 -15.61
N GLN A 424 14.86 -22.56 -15.88
CA GLN A 424 15.60 -21.36 -15.51
C GLN A 424 16.05 -21.54 -14.06
N THR A 425 17.36 -21.48 -13.80
CA THR A 425 17.92 -21.63 -12.46
C THR A 425 17.32 -20.56 -11.56
N ARG A 426 16.32 -20.96 -10.77
CA ARG A 426 15.59 -20.11 -9.84
C ARG A 426 16.60 -19.42 -8.92
N ASP A 427 16.44 -18.11 -8.65
CA ASP A 427 17.30 -17.35 -7.74
C ASP A 427 17.53 -18.15 -6.43
N PRO A 428 18.79 -18.36 -5.98
CA PRO A 428 19.07 -19.08 -4.73
C PRO A 428 18.29 -18.57 -3.52
N LEU A 429 18.01 -17.26 -3.46
CA LEU A 429 17.17 -16.72 -2.39
C LEU A 429 15.76 -17.30 -2.47
N LEU A 430 15.11 -17.23 -3.63
CA LEU A 430 13.77 -17.79 -3.84
C LEU A 430 13.71 -19.31 -3.63
N GLN A 431 14.79 -20.03 -3.96
CA GLN A 431 14.91 -21.45 -3.62
C GLN A 431 14.84 -21.65 -2.10
N LEU A 432 15.66 -20.94 -1.33
CA LEU A 432 15.62 -21.02 0.13
C LEU A 432 14.25 -20.62 0.71
N VAL A 433 13.64 -19.56 0.18
CA VAL A 433 12.28 -19.13 0.57
C VAL A 433 11.25 -20.23 0.34
N SER A 434 11.33 -20.93 -0.79
CA SER A 434 10.38 -21.99 -1.14
C SER A 434 10.37 -23.16 -0.14
N LEU A 435 11.52 -23.41 0.50
CA LEU A 435 11.72 -24.50 1.46
C LEU A 435 11.23 -24.18 2.88
N GLN A 436 10.94 -22.92 3.21
CA GLN A 436 10.49 -22.57 4.56
C GLN A 436 9.09 -23.10 4.81
N GLU A 437 8.84 -23.74 5.94
CA GLU A 437 7.49 -24.07 6.38
C GLU A 437 6.71 -22.82 6.83
N ALA A 438 5.38 -22.92 6.89
CA ALA A 438 4.49 -21.85 7.33
C ALA A 438 4.87 -21.34 8.74
N THR A 439 5.31 -22.23 9.64
CA THR A 439 5.75 -21.88 11.00
C THR A 439 7.05 -21.07 11.04
N GLY A 440 7.82 -21.04 9.95
CA GLY A 440 9.09 -20.32 9.83
C GLY A 440 10.35 -21.17 9.98
N LYS A 441 10.20 -22.47 10.22
CA LYS A 441 11.35 -23.39 10.25
C LYS A 441 11.74 -23.87 8.86
N TRP A 442 12.96 -24.39 8.75
CA TRP A 442 13.40 -25.21 7.62
C TRP A 442 13.64 -26.65 8.06
N LEU A 443 13.40 -27.58 7.15
CA LEU A 443 13.76 -28.99 7.34
C LEU A 443 15.13 -29.27 6.73
N LEU A 444 15.84 -30.21 7.34
CA LEU A 444 17.12 -30.70 6.83
C LEU A 444 16.89 -31.76 5.74
N ASP A 445 16.38 -31.32 4.59
CA ASP A 445 16.22 -32.13 3.38
C ASP A 445 17.34 -31.86 2.36
N PRO A 446 17.48 -32.66 1.29
CA PRO A 446 18.52 -32.44 0.28
C PRO A 446 18.44 -31.13 -0.51
N ALA A 447 17.28 -30.48 -0.54
CA ALA A 447 17.08 -29.23 -1.26
C ALA A 447 17.66 -28.05 -0.46
N LEU A 448 17.67 -28.11 0.87
CA LEU A 448 18.23 -27.05 1.70
C LEU A 448 19.74 -26.86 1.44
N PRO A 449 20.63 -27.87 1.57
CA PRO A 449 22.06 -27.70 1.26
C PRO A 449 22.29 -27.19 -0.16
N THR A 450 21.51 -27.68 -1.12
CA THR A 450 21.56 -27.24 -2.53
C THR A 450 21.28 -25.73 -2.64
N ALA A 451 20.22 -25.23 -2.00
CA ALA A 451 19.89 -23.80 -1.98
C ALA A 451 20.98 -22.94 -1.31
N LEU A 452 21.70 -23.50 -0.34
CA LEU A 452 22.82 -22.86 0.35
C LEU A 452 24.15 -22.93 -0.41
N GLY A 453 24.21 -23.67 -1.52
CA GLY A 453 25.45 -23.91 -2.28
C GLY A 453 26.42 -24.86 -1.56
N LYS A 454 25.89 -25.84 -0.84
CA LYS A 454 26.64 -26.85 -0.05
C LYS A 454 26.17 -28.26 -0.38
N THR A 455 26.98 -29.26 -0.05
CA THR A 455 26.56 -30.67 -0.16
C THR A 455 25.88 -31.17 1.11
N ASN A 456 25.11 -32.25 1.00
CA ASN A 456 24.46 -32.88 2.15
C ASN A 456 25.50 -33.39 3.16
N GLU A 457 26.63 -33.91 2.69
CA GLU A 457 27.71 -34.42 3.52
C GLU A 457 28.38 -33.31 4.32
N GLU A 458 28.63 -32.15 3.70
CA GLU A 458 29.20 -30.99 4.38
C GLU A 458 28.28 -30.51 5.52
N VAL A 459 26.98 -30.39 5.23
CA VAL A 459 25.99 -29.90 6.19
C VAL A 459 25.78 -30.87 7.35
N GLU A 460 25.71 -32.19 7.10
CA GLU A 460 25.55 -33.19 8.16
C GLU A 460 26.82 -33.34 9.00
N LYS A 461 28.02 -33.25 8.39
CA LYS A 461 29.29 -33.33 9.13
C LYS A 461 29.50 -32.14 10.07
N SER A 462 29.03 -30.95 9.69
CA SER A 462 29.14 -29.74 10.50
C SER A 462 28.05 -29.58 11.56
N LYS A 463 27.04 -30.45 11.58
CA LYS A 463 25.95 -30.38 12.56
C LYS A 463 26.47 -30.70 13.98
N PRO A 464 26.20 -29.85 14.99
CA PRO A 464 26.51 -30.19 16.37
C PRO A 464 25.79 -31.49 16.81
N VAL A 465 26.48 -32.30 17.61
CA VAL A 465 26.03 -33.66 17.97
C VAL A 465 24.65 -33.65 18.63
N LEU A 466 24.45 -32.72 19.58
CA LEU A 466 23.23 -32.63 20.39
C LEU A 466 22.16 -31.69 19.77
N ALA A 467 22.44 -31.08 18.61
CA ALA A 467 21.49 -30.22 17.93
C ALA A 467 20.41 -31.01 17.19
N ASN A 468 19.16 -30.62 17.41
CA ASN A 468 18.01 -31.06 16.62
C ASN A 468 18.20 -30.61 15.16
N LYS A 469 17.86 -31.49 14.21
CA LYS A 469 17.98 -31.23 12.76
C LYS A 469 17.19 -29.99 12.31
N GLU A 470 16.01 -29.73 12.87
CA GLU A 470 15.18 -28.57 12.52
C GLU A 470 15.77 -27.26 13.02
N ILE A 471 16.31 -27.27 14.24
CA ILE A 471 17.02 -26.11 14.82
C ILE A 471 18.27 -25.81 14.00
N TRP A 472 19.05 -26.84 13.68
CA TRP A 472 20.24 -26.73 12.84
C TRP A 472 19.93 -26.16 11.45
N ALA A 473 18.96 -26.75 10.75
CA ALA A 473 18.53 -26.29 9.42
C ALA A 473 18.06 -24.83 9.44
N THR A 474 17.28 -24.45 10.46
CA THR A 474 16.74 -23.09 10.59
C THR A 474 17.85 -22.08 10.89
N ILE A 475 18.82 -22.43 11.76
CA ILE A 475 19.97 -21.56 12.05
C ILE A 475 20.87 -21.43 10.81
N LEU A 476 21.12 -22.51 10.07
CA LEU A 476 21.87 -22.45 8.81
C LEU A 476 21.24 -21.50 7.79
N ALA A 477 19.93 -21.61 7.59
CA ALA A 477 19.20 -20.71 6.69
C ALA A 477 19.31 -19.24 7.14
N LEU A 478 19.17 -18.97 8.44
CA LEU A 478 19.31 -17.62 9.00
C LEU A 478 20.72 -17.05 8.83
N ILE A 479 21.77 -17.84 9.11
CA ILE A 479 23.16 -17.40 8.91
C ILE A 479 23.42 -17.11 7.43
N TRP A 480 22.91 -17.95 6.52
CA TRP A 480 23.06 -17.70 5.08
C TRP A 480 22.39 -16.40 4.64
N LEU A 481 21.17 -16.12 5.12
CA LEU A 481 20.46 -14.86 4.82
C LEU A 481 21.24 -13.64 5.32
N HIS A 482 21.66 -13.65 6.59
CA HIS A 482 22.38 -12.54 7.22
C HIS A 482 23.84 -12.40 6.78
N GLY A 483 24.48 -13.49 6.37
CA GLY A 483 25.89 -13.50 5.99
C GLY A 483 26.10 -13.25 4.50
N LEU A 484 25.21 -13.77 3.64
CA LEU A 484 25.43 -13.85 2.20
C LEU A 484 24.36 -13.13 1.35
N LYS A 485 23.23 -12.71 1.94
CA LYS A 485 22.13 -12.05 1.21
C LYS A 485 21.71 -10.69 1.79
N MET A 486 22.60 -10.00 2.52
CA MET A 486 22.30 -8.69 3.10
C MET A 486 21.86 -7.63 2.08
N ASP A 487 22.36 -7.68 0.85
CA ASP A 487 21.95 -6.77 -0.24
C ASP A 487 20.46 -6.88 -0.58
N SER A 488 19.83 -8.01 -0.27
CA SER A 488 18.40 -8.27 -0.48
C SER A 488 17.63 -8.37 0.84
N LYS A 489 18.13 -7.75 1.93
CA LYS A 489 17.46 -7.79 3.26
C LYS A 489 15.99 -7.41 3.20
N ASN A 490 15.63 -6.46 2.35
CA ASN A 490 14.24 -6.03 2.17
C ASN A 490 13.30 -7.16 1.71
N GLU A 491 13.80 -8.25 1.13
CA GLU A 491 12.99 -9.39 0.70
C GLU A 491 12.79 -10.44 1.80
N TRP A 492 13.82 -10.71 2.61
CA TRP A 492 13.80 -11.87 3.51
C TRP A 492 13.66 -11.55 5.00
N ASP A 493 13.74 -10.29 5.41
CA ASP A 493 13.67 -9.88 6.83
C ASP A 493 12.43 -10.42 7.55
N LEU A 494 11.26 -10.43 6.88
CA LEU A 494 10.02 -11.00 7.42
C LEU A 494 10.09 -12.52 7.61
N LEU A 495 10.73 -13.24 6.67
CA LEU A 495 10.99 -14.67 6.79
C LEU A 495 11.92 -14.97 7.97
N ALA A 496 12.98 -14.18 8.12
CA ALA A 496 13.94 -14.32 9.20
C ALA A 496 13.30 -14.03 10.56
N MET A 497 12.46 -12.98 10.67
CA MET A 497 11.71 -12.69 11.90
C MET A 497 10.78 -13.85 12.29
N LYS A 498 10.10 -14.47 11.32
CA LYS A 498 9.24 -15.64 11.55
C LYS A 498 10.05 -16.83 12.07
N ALA A 499 11.19 -17.12 11.44
CA ALA A 499 12.11 -18.17 11.85
C ALA A 499 12.69 -17.95 13.26
N ALA A 500 13.11 -16.72 13.57
CA ALA A 500 13.62 -16.35 14.88
C ALA A 500 12.55 -16.50 15.97
N SER A 501 11.31 -16.13 15.66
CA SER A 501 10.17 -16.35 16.56
C SER A 501 9.96 -17.83 16.86
N TRP A 502 10.00 -18.68 15.83
CA TRP A 502 9.91 -20.13 16.00
C TRP A 502 11.04 -20.71 16.85
N LEU A 503 12.30 -20.29 16.61
CA LEU A 503 13.47 -20.74 17.38
C LEU A 503 13.38 -20.33 18.85
N ARG A 504 12.94 -19.10 19.15
CA ARG A 504 12.71 -18.65 20.53
C ARG A 504 11.68 -19.51 21.25
N ALA A 505 10.62 -19.93 20.54
CA ALA A 505 9.59 -20.81 21.10
C ALA A 505 10.12 -22.22 21.43
N GLN A 506 11.19 -22.68 20.77
CA GLN A 506 11.82 -23.98 21.08
C GLN A 506 12.66 -23.98 22.36
N ASN A 507 13.00 -22.79 22.91
CA ASN A 507 13.86 -22.62 24.09
C ASN A 507 15.15 -23.48 24.03
N ALA A 508 15.79 -23.52 22.88
CA ALA A 508 16.88 -24.44 22.60
C ALA A 508 18.19 -24.00 23.27
N PRO A 509 18.82 -24.81 24.15
CA PRO A 509 20.06 -24.42 24.84
C PRO A 509 21.30 -24.42 23.92
N TRP A 510 21.22 -25.05 22.76
CA TRP A 510 22.33 -25.29 21.82
C TRP A 510 22.46 -24.23 20.70
N VAL A 511 21.70 -23.14 20.79
CA VAL A 511 21.65 -22.12 19.71
C VAL A 511 23.04 -21.54 19.44
N THR A 512 23.83 -21.25 20.48
CA THR A 512 25.17 -20.66 20.32
C THR A 512 26.12 -21.59 19.56
N GLU A 513 26.18 -22.87 19.94
CA GLU A 513 27.01 -23.87 19.25
C GLU A 513 26.60 -24.05 17.79
N CYS A 514 25.28 -24.03 17.51
CA CYS A 514 24.78 -24.09 16.15
C CYS A 514 25.16 -22.85 15.33
N VAL A 515 25.12 -21.65 15.93
CA VAL A 515 25.52 -20.41 15.25
C VAL A 515 27.01 -20.44 14.90
N GLU A 516 27.87 -20.88 15.82
CA GLU A 516 29.31 -21.02 15.57
C GLU A 516 29.62 -22.03 14.46
N ALA A 517 29.00 -23.23 14.53
CA ALA A 517 29.19 -24.26 13.52
C ALA A 517 28.66 -23.85 12.14
N ALA A 518 27.52 -23.15 12.07
CA ALA A 518 26.94 -22.64 10.83
C ALA A 518 27.81 -21.54 10.21
N ASN A 519 28.32 -20.61 11.01
CA ASN A 519 29.26 -19.58 10.56
C ASN A 519 30.51 -20.20 9.96
N LEU A 520 31.08 -21.23 10.62
CA LEU A 520 32.25 -21.95 10.11
C LEU A 520 31.97 -22.64 8.76
N LEU A 521 30.82 -23.30 8.62
CA LEU A 521 30.44 -24.00 7.39
C LEU A 521 30.23 -23.05 6.21
N LEU A 522 29.60 -21.90 6.47
CA LEU A 522 29.23 -20.91 5.45
C LEU A 522 30.32 -19.85 5.22
N GLY A 523 31.37 -19.82 6.04
CA GLY A 523 32.42 -18.80 5.97
C GLY A 523 31.92 -17.41 6.37
N CYS A 524 30.99 -17.34 7.31
CA CYS A 524 30.37 -16.10 7.80
C CYS A 524 30.80 -15.77 9.24
N SER A 525 30.47 -14.56 9.70
CA SER A 525 30.73 -14.08 11.06
C SER A 525 29.51 -13.37 11.64
N VAL A 526 28.34 -13.99 11.50
CA VAL A 526 27.07 -13.42 11.97
C VAL A 526 26.89 -13.67 13.47
N MET A 527 26.61 -12.60 14.22
CA MET A 527 26.35 -12.66 15.65
C MET A 527 24.95 -13.19 15.95
N LYS A 528 24.78 -13.90 17.07
CA LYS A 528 23.49 -14.46 17.49
C LYS A 528 22.40 -13.39 17.60
N GLU A 529 22.74 -12.22 18.12
CA GLU A 529 21.81 -11.10 18.32
C GLU A 529 21.29 -10.57 16.97
N ALA A 530 22.12 -10.63 15.91
CA ALA A 530 21.71 -10.23 14.58
C ALA A 530 20.59 -11.12 14.02
N LEU A 531 20.50 -12.37 14.48
CA LEU A 531 19.44 -13.31 14.13
C LEU A 531 18.14 -13.09 14.93
N GLY A 532 18.16 -12.16 15.90
CA GLY A 532 17.03 -11.91 16.80
C GLY A 532 16.77 -13.06 17.79
N LEU A 533 17.84 -13.74 18.26
CA LEU A 533 17.83 -14.89 19.17
C LEU A 533 18.47 -14.62 20.53
#